data_AF-A0AAW4S0U8-F1
#
_entry.id   AF-A0AAW4S0U8-F1
#
_cell.length_a   1.000
_cell.length_b   1.000
_cell.length_c   1.000
_cell.angle_alpha   90.00
_cell.angle_beta   90.00
_cell.angle_gamma   90.00
#
_symmetry.space_group_name_H-M   'P 1'
#
loop_
_entity.id
_entity.type
_entity.pdbx_description
1 polymer ?
#
loop_
_entity_poly.entity_id
_entity_poly.type
_entity_poly.pdbx_seq_one_letter_code
_entity_poly.pdbx_strand_id
1 'polypeptide(L)'
;MPILPASTAPLLFHHGRTVHATKVEVGVQIVGRWILARLRNRRFFSLAALNEANHALLVDLNNRPLRSWGRSRRELFEELDRPALTPLPDEPY
;
A
#
# COMPACT_ATOMS: atom_id res chain seq x y z
N MET A 1 55.72 -3.43 5.66
CA MET A 1 54.92 -3.38 4.42
C MET A 1 54.65 -4.81 3.95
N PRO A 2 53.50 -5.42 4.30
CA PRO A 2 52.98 -6.59 3.59
C PRO A 2 51.83 -6.21 2.66
N ILE A 3 51.91 -6.76 1.46
CA ILE A 3 50.99 -6.72 0.32
C ILE A 3 49.61 -7.33 0.64
N LEU A 4 48.52 -6.62 0.32
CA LEU A 4 47.15 -7.16 0.32
C LEU A 4 46.91 -8.02 -0.94
N PRO A 5 46.24 -9.18 -0.84
CA PRO A 5 45.62 -9.80 -2.01
C PRO A 5 44.24 -9.18 -2.27
N ALA A 6 43.97 -8.87 -3.53
CA ALA A 6 42.68 -8.44 -4.04
C ALA A 6 41.60 -9.50 -3.74
N SER A 7 40.66 -9.18 -2.85
CA SER A 7 39.46 -9.97 -2.62
C SER A 7 38.37 -9.46 -3.56
N THR A 8 38.18 -10.20 -4.65
CA THR A 8 37.01 -10.12 -5.53
C THR A 8 35.79 -10.55 -4.72
N ALA A 9 35.06 -9.59 -4.16
CA ALA A 9 33.75 -9.85 -3.57
C ALA A 9 32.74 -10.06 -4.71
N PRO A 10 32.00 -11.18 -4.74
CA PRO A 10 31.06 -11.49 -5.81
C PRO A 10 29.85 -10.55 -5.75
N LEU A 11 29.38 -10.19 -6.94
CA LEU A 11 28.14 -9.47 -7.23
C LEU A 11 26.99 -10.02 -6.36
N LEU A 12 26.49 -9.19 -5.44
CA LEU A 12 25.28 -9.50 -4.68
C LEU A 12 24.08 -9.46 -5.64
N PHE A 13 23.62 -10.66 -5.96
CA PHE A 13 22.45 -10.98 -6.76
C PHE A 13 21.20 -10.20 -6.32
N HIS A 14 20.50 -9.60 -7.30
CA HIS A 14 19.17 -9.02 -7.14
C HIS A 14 18.13 -10.10 -6.75
N HIS A 15 17.79 -10.21 -5.45
CA HIS A 15 16.52 -10.80 -5.00
C HIS A 15 15.53 -9.66 -4.68
N GLY A 16 15.12 -8.92 -5.70
CA GLY A 16 14.36 -7.66 -5.58
C GLY A 16 12.85 -7.80 -5.37
N ARG A 17 12.33 -8.89 -4.78
CA ARG A 17 10.94 -8.95 -4.30
C ARG A 17 10.87 -9.58 -2.93
N THR A 18 10.70 -8.73 -1.91
CA THR A 18 10.37 -9.20 -0.57
C THR A 18 8.94 -9.74 -0.58
N VAL A 19 8.67 -10.78 0.21
CA VAL A 19 7.32 -11.36 0.36
C VAL A 19 6.27 -10.33 0.83
N HIS A 20 6.72 -9.25 1.46
CA HIS A 20 5.88 -8.11 1.86
C HIS A 20 5.42 -7.29 0.64
N ALA A 21 6.32 -7.02 -0.32
CA ALA A 21 5.97 -6.28 -1.54
C ALA A 21 4.86 -6.97 -2.34
N THR A 22 4.94 -8.30 -2.50
CA THR A 22 3.93 -9.07 -3.22
C THR A 22 2.53 -8.97 -2.57
N LYS A 23 2.46 -9.01 -1.23
CA LYS A 23 1.18 -8.88 -0.51
C LYS A 23 0.57 -7.49 -0.68
N VAL A 24 1.40 -6.45 -0.70
CA VAL A 24 0.97 -5.07 -0.94
C VAL A 24 0.41 -4.92 -2.37
N GLU A 25 1.15 -5.38 -3.38
CA GLU A 25 0.72 -5.29 -4.79
C GLU A 25 -0.62 -5.97 -5.02
N VAL A 26 -0.81 -7.19 -4.50
CA VAL A 26 -2.08 -7.91 -4.61
C VAL A 26 -3.20 -7.17 -3.89
N GLY A 27 -2.93 -6.63 -2.69
CA GLY A 27 -3.88 -5.81 -1.96
C GLY A 27 -4.37 -4.61 -2.77
N VAL A 28 -3.44 -3.86 -3.38
CA VAL A 28 -3.75 -2.72 -4.24
C VAL A 28 -4.61 -3.14 -5.44
N GLN A 29 -4.26 -4.25 -6.10
CA GLN A 29 -5.05 -4.76 -7.22
C GLN A 29 -6.49 -5.12 -6.84
N ILE A 30 -6.67 -5.75 -5.66
CA ILE A 30 -8.00 -6.12 -5.17
C ILE A 30 -8.85 -4.87 -4.91
N VAL A 31 -8.28 -3.87 -4.23
CA VAL A 31 -8.98 -2.61 -3.94
C VAL A 31 -9.34 -1.88 -5.24
N GLY A 32 -8.39 -1.78 -6.18
CA GLY A 32 -8.61 -1.14 -7.47
C GLY A 32 -9.75 -1.78 -8.26
N ARG A 33 -9.79 -3.11 -8.34
CA ARG A 33 -10.89 -3.85 -9.00
C ARG A 33 -12.24 -3.62 -8.32
N TRP A 34 -12.27 -3.59 -6.99
CA TRP A 34 -13.50 -3.33 -6.25
C TRP A 34 -14.06 -1.92 -6.50
N ILE A 35 -13.19 -0.90 -6.53
CA ILE A 35 -13.58 0.48 -6.84
C ILE A 35 -14.12 0.57 -8.27
N LEU A 36 -13.37 0.05 -9.25
CA LEU A 36 -13.79 0.08 -10.66
C LEU A 36 -15.13 -0.61 -10.87
N ALA A 37 -15.37 -1.76 -10.22
CA ALA A 37 -16.64 -2.46 -10.31
C ALA A 37 -17.83 -1.63 -9.79
N ARG A 38 -17.63 -0.80 -8.76
CA ARG A 38 -18.68 0.08 -8.22
C ARG A 38 -18.89 1.35 -9.03
N LEU A 39 -17.86 1.79 -9.77
CA LEU A 39 -17.93 2.98 -10.63
C LEU A 39 -18.32 2.66 -12.08
N ARG A 40 -18.32 1.39 -12.51
CA ARG A 40 -18.47 0.96 -13.91
C ARG A 40 -19.69 1.51 -14.66
N ASN A 41 -20.75 1.87 -13.96
CA ASN A 41 -22.01 2.39 -14.54
C ASN A 41 -22.24 3.88 -14.23
N ARG A 42 -21.20 4.60 -13.81
CA ARG A 42 -21.25 6.03 -13.49
C ARG A 42 -20.42 6.80 -14.51
N ARG A 43 -20.96 7.93 -14.98
CA ARG A 43 -20.22 8.86 -15.84
C ARG A 43 -19.83 10.09 -15.04
N PHE A 44 -18.57 10.47 -15.12
CA PHE A 44 -18.02 11.66 -14.48
C PHE A 44 -17.68 12.70 -15.54
N PHE A 45 -17.91 13.97 -15.21
CA PHE A 45 -17.64 15.10 -16.11
C PHE A 45 -16.50 15.99 -15.60
N SER A 46 -15.90 15.62 -14.46
CA SER A 46 -14.71 16.27 -13.92
C SER A 46 -13.88 15.26 -13.14
N LEU A 47 -12.57 15.51 -13.09
CA LEU A 47 -11.66 14.72 -12.27
C LEU A 47 -11.98 14.87 -10.77
N ALA A 48 -12.41 16.06 -10.34
CA ALA A 48 -12.85 16.31 -8.97
C ALA A 48 -14.01 15.38 -8.56
N ALA A 49 -15.06 15.28 -9.39
CA ALA A 49 -16.21 14.42 -9.09
C ALA A 49 -15.82 12.93 -9.03
N LEU A 50 -14.87 12.49 -9.86
CA LEU A 50 -14.33 11.13 -9.79
C LEU A 50 -13.53 10.92 -8.49
N ASN A 51 -12.69 11.88 -8.11
CA ASN A 51 -11.89 11.80 -6.89
C ASN A 51 -12.75 11.77 -5.63
N GLU A 52 -13.82 12.57 -5.58
CA GLU A 52 -14.80 12.53 -4.49
C GLU A 52 -15.48 11.16 -4.39
N ALA A 53 -15.90 10.59 -5.51
CA ALA A 53 -16.49 9.26 -5.54
C ALA A 53 -15.50 8.18 -5.10
N ASN A 54 -14.23 8.26 -5.53
CA ASN A 54 -13.16 7.38 -5.07
C ASN A 54 -12.94 7.50 -3.56
N HIS A 55 -12.88 8.73 -3.03
CA HIS A 55 -12.68 8.97 -1.60
C HIS A 55 -13.82 8.37 -0.77
N ALA A 56 -15.08 8.60 -1.19
CA ALA A 56 -16.24 8.00 -0.52
C ALA A 56 -16.18 6.46 -0.50
N LEU A 57 -15.75 5.85 -1.60
CA LEU A 57 -15.57 4.40 -1.70
C LEU A 57 -14.43 3.87 -0.82
N LEU A 58 -13.34 4.61 -0.70
CA LEU A 58 -12.23 4.24 0.19
C LEU A 58 -12.66 4.32 1.66
N VAL A 59 -13.42 5.34 2.05
CA VAL A 59 -13.98 5.46 3.40
C VAL A 59 -14.90 4.26 3.70
N ASP A 60 -15.82 3.92 2.79
CA ASP A 60 -16.69 2.74 2.92
C ASP A 60 -15.87 1.45 3.09
N LEU A 61 -14.90 1.22 2.20
CA LEU A 61 -14.06 0.02 2.23
C LEU A 61 -13.22 -0.11 3.51
N ASN A 62 -12.68 1.00 4.01
CA ASN A 62 -11.82 1.01 5.19
C ASN A 62 -12.60 0.83 6.50
N ASN A 63 -13.85 1.30 6.55
CA ASN A 63 -14.73 1.11 7.70
C ASN A 63 -15.47 -0.24 7.68
N ARG A 64 -15.48 -0.96 6.55
CA ARG A 64 -16.14 -2.27 6.46
C ARG A 64 -15.44 -3.33 7.33
N PRO A 65 -16.17 -4.05 8.20
CA PRO A 65 -15.60 -5.17 8.97
C PRO A 65 -15.05 -6.28 8.07
N LEU A 66 -13.89 -6.81 8.44
CA LEU A 66 -13.27 -7.93 7.76
C LEU A 66 -13.94 -9.22 8.23
N ARG A 67 -14.33 -10.06 7.27
CA ARG A 67 -15.12 -11.28 7.54
C ARG A 67 -14.51 -12.18 8.62
N SER A 68 -13.19 -12.31 8.63
CA SER A 68 -12.49 -13.21 9.55
C SER A 68 -12.08 -12.57 10.88
N TRP A 69 -12.15 -11.24 11.00
CA TRP A 69 -11.57 -10.51 12.13
C TRP A 69 -12.59 -9.73 12.96
N GLY A 70 -13.81 -9.53 12.45
CA GLY A 70 -14.86 -8.75 13.13
C GLY A 70 -14.57 -7.25 13.22
N ARG A 71 -13.32 -6.83 12.98
CA ARG A 71 -12.85 -5.43 12.93
C ARG A 71 -12.64 -4.96 11.50
N SER A 72 -12.71 -3.66 11.29
CA SER A 72 -12.45 -2.97 10.03
C SER A 72 -10.95 -2.73 9.81
N ARG A 73 -10.55 -2.42 8.56
CA ARG A 73 -9.17 -2.01 8.24
C ARG A 73 -8.77 -0.76 9.03
N ARG A 74 -9.70 0.19 9.16
CA ARG A 74 -9.47 1.43 9.90
C ARG A 74 -9.20 1.17 11.37
N GLU A 75 -10.00 0.33 12.03
CA GLU A 75 -9.77 -0.02 13.44
C GLU A 75 -8.42 -0.68 13.64
N LEU A 76 -8.06 -1.62 12.76
CA LEU A 76 -6.74 -2.27 12.82
C LEU A 76 -5.60 -1.27 12.63
N PHE A 77 -5.73 -0.32 11.68
CA PHE A 77 -4.73 0.72 11.47
C PHE A 77 -4.56 1.63 12.69
N GLU A 78 -5.67 2.08 13.29
CA GLU A 78 -5.65 2.96 14.46
C GLU A 78 -5.01 2.27 15.68
N GLU A 79 -5.25 0.96 15.85
CA GLU A 79 -4.74 0.18 16.98
C GLU A 79 -3.28 -0.24 16.80
N LEU A 80 -2.88 -0.65 15.59
CA LEU A 80 -1.61 -1.32 15.34
C LEU A 80 -0.59 -0.43 14.64
N ASP A 81 -0.98 0.17 13.52
CA ASP A 81 -0.06 0.88 12.64
C ASP A 81 0.19 2.31 13.11
N ARG A 82 -0.87 3.07 13.41
CA ARG A 82 -0.81 4.48 13.80
C ARG A 82 0.16 4.78 14.94
N PRO A 83 0.20 4.04 16.07
CA PRO A 83 1.17 4.30 17.13
C PRO A 83 2.61 3.94 16.75
N ALA A 84 2.82 3.13 15.72
CA ALA A 84 4.14 2.71 15.24
C ALA A 84 4.69 3.60 14.11
N LEU A 85 3.89 4.52 13.56
CA LEU A 85 4.32 5.41 12.48
C LEU A 85 5.23 6.53 13.00
N THR A 86 6.33 6.75 12.29
CA THR A 86 7.16 7.95 12.44
C THR A 86 6.52 9.13 11.70
N PRO A 87 6.79 10.38 12.11
CA PRO A 87 6.39 11.55 11.33
C PRO A 87 6.92 11.48 9.90
N LEU A 88 6.22 12.14 8.98
CA LEU A 88 6.69 12.28 7.61
C LEU A 88 7.99 13.11 7.62
N PRO A 89 9.02 12.73 6.85
CA PRO A 89 10.21 13.54 6.70
C PRO A 89 9.86 14.94 6.15
N ASP A 90 10.57 15.96 6.61
CA ASP A 90 10.38 17.34 6.14
C ASP A 90 10.81 17.53 4.67
N GLU A 91 11.74 16.68 4.21
CA GLU A 91 12.20 16.66 2.82
C GLU A 91 11.52 15.54 2.03
N PRO A 92 11.06 15.80 0.79
CA PRO A 92 10.59 14.76 -0.12
C PRO A 92 11.68 13.72 -0.42
N TYR A 93 11.25 12.50 -0.74
CA TYR A 93 12.13 11.46 -1.28
C TYR A 93 12.62 11.77 -2.70
#